data_AF-A0A429X8P9-F1
#
_entry.id   AF-A0A429X8P9-F1
#
_cell.length_a   1.000
_cell.length_b   1.000
_cell.length_c   1.000
_cell.angle_alpha   90.00
_cell.angle_beta   90.00
_cell.angle_gamma   90.00
#
_symmetry.space_group_name_H-M   'P 1'
#
loop_
_entity.id
_entity.type
_entity.pdbx_description
1 polymer ?
#
loop_
_entity_poly.entity_id
_entity_poly.type
_entity_poly.pdbx_seq_one_letter_code
_entity_poly.pdbx_strand_id
1 'polypeptide(L)' 'MRRVRGAKALSNYLKSINCDMSEATIYRLMRTKSIPFRRPSPGILIFDLDAIDQWLSSDSEKEAIQKC' A
#
# COMPACT_ATOMS: atom_id res chain seq x y z
N MET A 1 13.05 4.39 7.86
CA MET A 1 13.29 4.95 6.50
C MET A 1 13.38 3.84 5.47
N ARG A 2 12.33 3.03 5.35
CA ARG A 2 12.24 2.00 4.32
C ARG A 2 11.34 2.51 3.21
N ARG A 3 11.86 2.69 2.00
CA ARG A 3 11.09 3.24 0.87
C ARG A 3 11.30 2.42 -0.38
N VAL A 4 10.22 2.20 -1.13
CA VAL A 4 10.24 1.49 -2.40
C VAL A 4 9.70 2.37 -3.51
N ARG A 5 10.23 2.19 -4.73
CA ARG A 5 9.85 2.97 -5.90
C ARG A 5 8.97 2.12 -6.81
N GLY A 6 7.79 2.64 -7.14
CA GLY A 6 6.82 1.99 -8.02
C GLY A 6 5.98 0.90 -7.35
N ALA A 7 4.85 0.59 -7.96
CA ALA A 7 3.90 -0.40 -7.45
C ALA A 7 4.46 -1.83 -7.45
N LYS A 8 5.30 -2.17 -8.43
CA LYS A 8 5.97 -3.48 -8.52
C LYS A 8 6.86 -3.78 -7.32
N ALA A 9 7.68 -2.81 -6.90
CA ALA A 9 8.54 -2.99 -5.73
C ALA A 9 7.73 -3.13 -4.44
N LEU A 10 6.61 -2.40 -4.32
CA LEU A 10 5.69 -2.54 -3.21
C LEU A 10 5.01 -3.92 -3.21
N SER A 11 4.54 -4.40 -4.36
CA SER A 11 3.93 -5.74 -4.51
C SER A 11 4.89 -6.85 -4.05
N ASN A 12 6.16 -6.77 -4.44
CA ASN A 12 7.19 -7.72 -3.99
C ASN A 12 7.41 -7.69 -2.47
N TYR A 13 7.42 -6.48 -1.87
CA TYR A 13 7.53 -6.34 -0.43
C TYR A 13 6.31 -6.93 0.28
N LEU A 14 5.11 -6.59 -0.19
CA LEU A 14 3.84 -7.09 0.33
C LEU A 14 3.79 -8.62 0.29
N LYS A 15 4.28 -9.23 -0.79
CA LYS A 15 4.44 -10.68 -0.90
C LYS A 15 5.40 -11.27 0.14
N SER A 16 6.48 -10.56 0.49
CA SER A 16 7.44 -11.01 1.51
C SER A 16 6.88 -11.02 2.93
N ILE A 17 5.87 -10.18 3.21
CA ILE A 17 5.17 -10.12 4.50
C ILE A 17 3.86 -10.93 4.52
N ASN A 18 3.70 -11.88 3.58
CA ASN A 18 2.50 -12.71 3.39
C ASN A 18 1.21 -11.92 3.06
N CYS A 19 1.32 -10.70 2.57
CA CYS A 19 0.20 -9.89 2.12
C CYS A 19 0.26 -9.78 0.60
N ASP A 20 -0.13 -10.81 -0.15
CA ASP A 20 0.02 -10.75 -1.62
C ASP A 20 -0.98 -9.75 -2.23
N MET A 21 -0.47 -8.65 -2.79
CA MET A 21 -1.26 -7.67 -3.53
C MET A 21 -0.70 -7.50 -4.93
N SER A 22 -1.59 -7.65 -5.91
CA SER A 22 -1.26 -7.37 -7.31
C SER A 22 -0.99 -5.88 -7.53
N GLU A 23 -0.14 -5.56 -8.52
CA GLU A 23 0.09 -4.18 -8.94
C GLU A 23 -1.23 -3.47 -9.29
N ALA A 24 -2.17 -4.18 -9.92
CA ALA A 24 -3.50 -3.66 -10.25
C ALA A 24 -4.29 -3.23 -9.00
N THR A 25 -4.24 -4.02 -7.94
CA THR A 25 -4.85 -3.68 -6.65
C THR A 25 -4.21 -2.43 -6.05
N ILE A 26 -2.88 -2.33 -6.09
CA ILE A 26 -2.14 -1.15 -5.60
C ILE A 26 -2.56 0.09 -6.39
N TYR A 27 -2.61 0.02 -7.73
CA TYR A 27 -3.07 1.13 -8.56
C TYR A 27 -4.53 1.52 -8.26
N ARG A 28 -5.41 0.55 -7.98
CA ARG A 28 -6.79 0.83 -7.57
C ARG A 28 -6.82 1.59 -6.24
N LEU A 29 -6.07 1.14 -5.23
CA LEU A 29 -5.97 1.80 -3.93
C LEU A 29 -5.37 3.21 -4.04
N MET A 30 -4.44 3.42 -4.97
CA MET A 30 -3.92 4.75 -5.26
C MET A 30 -5.01 5.67 -5.84
N ARG A 31 -5.86 5.15 -6.75
CA ARG A 31 -6.98 5.92 -7.31
C ARG A 31 -7.99 6.31 -6.24
N THR A 32 -8.29 5.42 -5.31
CA THR A 32 -9.19 5.69 -4.17
C THR A 32 -8.51 6.47 -3.04
N LYS A 33 -7.20 6.77 -3.17
CA LYS A 33 -6.36 7.40 -2.13
C LYS A 33 -6.39 6.66 -0.78
N SER A 34 -6.63 5.35 -0.82
CA SER A 34 -6.72 4.51 0.38
C SER A 34 -5.35 4.07 0.88
N ILE A 35 -4.35 3.98 -0.01
CA ILE A 35 -2.98 3.59 0.31
C ILE A 35 -2.07 4.81 0.43
N PRO A 36 -1.15 4.87 1.41
CA PRO A 36 -0.18 5.96 1.52
C PRO A 36 0.86 5.89 0.40
N PHE A 37 0.93 6.92 -0.44
CA PHE A 37 1.94 7.07 -1.49
C PHE A 37 2.48 8.50 -1.56
N ARG A 38 3.68 8.66 -2.10
CA ARG A 38 4.30 9.96 -2.38
C ARG A 38 4.65 10.11 -3.84
N ARG A 39 4.38 11.29 -4.38
CA ARG A 39 4.67 11.65 -5.77
C ARG A 39 5.40 13.00 -5.82
N PRO A 40 6.72 13.03 -5.58
CA PRO A 40 7.49 14.27 -5.58
C PRO A 40 7.63 14.88 -6.98
N SER A 41 7.50 14.07 -8.04
CA SER A 41 7.56 14.54 -9.42
C SER A 41 6.67 13.70 -10.34
N PRO A 42 6.26 14.23 -11.51
CA PRO A 42 5.57 13.43 -12.51
C PRO A 42 6.39 12.20 -12.91
N GLY A 43 5.81 11.00 -12.81
CA GLY A 43 6.49 9.74 -13.13
C GLY A 43 7.26 9.09 -11.96
N ILE A 44 7.51 9.82 -10.88
CA ILE A 44 8.19 9.28 -9.69
C ILE A 44 7.15 8.90 -8.64
N LEU A 45 6.99 7.60 -8.40
CA LEU A 45 6.10 7.05 -7.38
C LEU A 45 6.92 6.38 -6.29
N ILE A 46 6.73 6.82 -5.04
CA ILE A 46 7.46 6.33 -3.87
C ILE A 46 6.45 5.89 -2.82
N PHE A 47 6.65 4.69 -2.27
CA PHE A 47 5.91 4.20 -1.11
C PHE A 47 6.84 4.14 0.09
N ASP A 48 6.36 4.62 1.23
CA ASP A 48 7.07 4.52 2.50
C ASP A 48 6.56 3.28 3.22
N LEU A 49 7.42 2.27 3.38
CA LEU A 49 7.03 1.00 3.97
C LEU A 49 6.60 1.18 5.42
N ASP A 50 7.20 2.14 6.14
CA ASP A 50 6.82 2.41 7.53
C ASP A 50 5.36 2.92 7.59
N ALA A 51 4.94 3.73 6.60
CA ALA A 51 3.55 4.16 6.46
C ALA A 51 2.61 3.04 5.96
N ILE A 52 3.12 2.15 5.09
CA ILE A 52 2.36 0.99 4.60
C ILE A 52 2.10 0.01 5.73
N ASP A 53 3.10 -0.32 6.54
CA ASP A 53 2.97 -1.23 7.68
C ASP A 53 1.95 -0.66 8.70
N GLN A 54 1.99 0.65 8.95
CA GLN A 54 1.00 1.33 9.78
C GLN A 54 -0.41 1.26 9.15
N TRP A 55 -0.52 1.49 7.84
CA TRP A 55 -1.79 1.39 7.12
C TRP A 55 -2.36 -0.03 7.18
N LEU A 56 -1.55 -1.06 6.93
CA LEU A 56 -1.95 -2.47 7.04
C LEU A 56 -2.40 -2.83 8.46
N SER A 57 -1.73 -2.28 9.47
CA SER A 57 -2.11 -2.45 10.88
C SER A 57 -3.46 -1.80 11.18
N SER A 58 -3.78 -0.67 10.54
CA SER A 58 -5.07 0.03 10.72
C SER A 58 -6.22 -0.56 9.90
N ASP A 59 -5.95 -1.20 8.76
CA ASP A 59 -7.00 -1.84 7.93
C ASP A 59 -7.45 -3.19 8.52
N SER A 60 -6.58 -3.84 9.31
CA SER A 60 -6.90 -5.09 10.02
C SER A 60 -8.04 -4.92 11.05
N GLU A 61 -8.34 -3.70 11.50
CA GLU A 61 -9.46 -3.42 12.41
C GLU A 61 -10.77 -3.08 11.67
N LYS A 62 -10.77 -2.96 10.33
CA LYS A 62 -11.96 -2.56 9.56
C LYS A 62 -12.84 -3.73 9.10
N GLU A 63 -12.40 -4.98 9.24
CA GLU A 63 -13.26 -6.16 9.01
C GLU A 63 -14.17 -6.54 10.20
N ALA A 64 -14.23 -5.73 11.27
CA ALA A 64 -15.12 -5.99 12.41
C ALA A 64 -16.50 -5.32 12.32
N ILE A 65 -16.79 -4.46 11.33
CA ILE A 65 -18.09 -3.75 11.25
C ILE A 65 -18.66 -3.78 9.83
N GLN A 66 -19.07 -4.95 9.37
CA GLN A 66 -20.20 -5.09 8.45
C GLN A 66 -20.99 -6.37 8.79
N LYS A 67 -21.45 -6.45 10.05
CA LYS A 67 -22.63 -7.23 10.44
C LYS A 67 -23.60 -6.27 11.14
N CYS A 68 -24.40 -5.59 10.34
CA CYS A 68 -25.73 -5.12 10.71
C CYS A 68 -26.62 -5.32 9.48
#